data_AF-A0A843L922-F1
#
_entry.id   AF-A0A843L922-F1
#
_cell.length_a   1.000
_cell.length_b   1.000
_cell.length_c   1.000
_cell.angle_alpha   90.00
_cell.angle_beta   90.00
_cell.angle_gamma   90.00
#
_symmetry.space_group_name_H-M   'P 1'
#
loop_
_entity.id
_entity.type
_entity.pdbx_description
1 polymer ?
#
loop_
_entity_poly.entity_id
_entity_poly.type
_entity_poly.pdbx_seq_one_letter_code
_entity_poly.pdbx_strand_id
1 'polypeptide(L)'
;MKITARFLRASPRNFGGTFAALDGNSIVDAMIGGQTEYTKVYLEFWWIFPEYRQTGLGRRMLETFEDGQKRYGVNIMEVEATEVLQSR
;
A
#
# COMPACT_ATOMS: atom_id res chain seq x y z
N MET A 1 7.84 3.77 -19.18
CA MET A 1 6.53 3.50 -18.54
C MET A 1 6.36 4.48 -17.38
N LYS A 2 5.30 5.29 -17.37
CA LYS A 2 5.10 6.35 -16.37
C LYS A 2 4.09 5.87 -15.31
N ILE A 3 4.54 4.99 -14.42
CA ILE A 3 3.71 4.52 -13.31
C ILE A 3 3.64 5.62 -12.25
N THR A 4 2.43 5.98 -11.84
CA THR A 4 2.22 6.92 -10.73
C THR A 4 1.55 6.18 -9.58
N ALA A 5 2.27 6.02 -8.48
CA ALA A 5 1.67 5.61 -7.21
C ALA A 5 0.83 6.78 -6.67
N ARG A 6 -0.43 6.54 -6.34
CA ARG A 6 -1.34 7.55 -5.81
C ARG A 6 -2.04 7.04 -4.57
N PHE A 7 -2.15 7.93 -3.60
CA PHE A 7 -3.01 7.74 -2.46
C PHE A 7 -4.45 8.09 -2.86
N LEU A 8 -5.35 7.11 -2.86
CA LEU A 8 -6.71 7.31 -3.37
C LEU A 8 -7.66 7.86 -2.29
N ARG A 9 -7.39 7.60 -1.01
CA ARG A 9 -8.20 8.15 0.10
C ARG A 9 -7.51 8.02 1.46
N ALA A 10 -7.47 9.09 2.25
CA ALA A 10 -7.29 9.03 3.71
C ALA A 10 -8.65 9.19 4.40
N SER A 11 -8.85 8.49 5.51
CA SER A 11 -9.77 8.97 6.53
C SER A 11 -9.26 10.32 7.07
N PRO A 12 -10.12 11.34 7.21
CA PRO A 12 -9.71 12.65 7.71
C PRO A 12 -9.37 12.67 9.21
N ARG A 13 -9.60 11.57 9.94
CA ARG A 13 -9.40 11.51 11.40
C ARG A 13 -8.27 10.57 11.84
N ASN A 14 -8.01 9.52 11.07
CA ASN A 14 -7.02 8.48 11.38
C ASN A 14 -6.29 8.08 10.09
N PHE A 15 -5.06 7.57 10.19
CA PHE A 15 -4.37 7.00 9.03
C PHE A 15 -5.13 5.76 8.55
N GLY A 16 -5.41 5.67 7.25
CA GLY A 16 -6.07 4.51 6.68
C GLY A 16 -6.82 4.80 5.40
N GLY A 17 -6.83 3.81 4.51
CA GLY A 17 -7.51 3.87 3.24
C GLY A 17 -6.81 3.04 2.16
N THR A 18 -7.15 3.35 0.92
CA THR A 18 -6.69 2.60 -0.25
C THR A 18 -5.61 3.38 -0.97
N PHE A 19 -4.50 2.71 -1.24
CA PHE A 19 -3.40 3.17 -2.08
C PHE A 19 -3.46 2.37 -3.36
N ALA A 20 -3.23 3.02 -4.50
CA ALA A 20 -3.16 2.33 -5.78
C ALA A 20 -2.08 2.93 -6.67
N ALA A 21 -1.42 2.08 -7.45
CA ALA A 21 -0.62 2.53 -8.57
C ALA A 21 -1.43 2.47 -9.86
N LEU A 22 -1.28 3.48 -10.70
CA LEU A 22 -1.90 3.55 -12.01
C LEU A 22 -0.84 3.48 -13.12
N ASP A 23 -1.11 2.65 -14.12
CA ASP A 23 -0.49 2.76 -15.45
C ASP A 23 -1.58 3.18 -16.45
N GLY A 24 -1.49 4.42 -16.93
CA GLY A 24 -2.61 5.06 -17.64
C GLY A 24 -3.87 5.13 -16.77
N ASN A 25 -4.94 4.46 -17.23
CA ASN A 25 -6.22 4.38 -16.54
C ASN A 25 -6.43 3.07 -15.78
N SER A 26 -5.43 2.18 -15.76
CA SER A 26 -5.52 0.87 -15.14
C SER A 26 -4.85 0.86 -13.77
N ILE A 27 -5.52 0.27 -12.77
CA ILE A 27 -4.92 -0.01 -11.46
C ILE A 27 -4.00 -1.23 -11.61
N VAL A 28 -2.72 -1.07 -11.26
CA VAL A 28 -1.69 -2.11 -11.46
C VAL A 28 -1.10 -2.67 -10.15
N ASP A 29 -1.37 -2.01 -9.04
CA ASP A 29 -1.02 -2.38 -7.66
C ASP A 29 -2.05 -1.72 -6.75
N ALA A 30 -2.49 -2.42 -5.70
CA ALA A 30 -3.25 -1.78 -4.64
C ALA A 30 -2.89 -2.33 -3.26
N MET A 31 -2.88 -1.41 -2.29
CA MET A 31 -2.61 -1.67 -0.89
C MET A 31 -3.75 -1.07 -0.06
N ILE A 32 -4.23 -1.86 0.90
CA ILE A 32 -5.27 -1.48 1.85
C ILE A 32 -4.67 -1.64 3.24
N GLY A 33 -4.80 -0.59 4.04
CA GLY A 33 -4.39 -0.61 5.43
C GLY A 33 -5.13 0.44 6.24
N GLY A 34 -5.10 0.26 7.55
CA GLY A 34 -5.83 1.11 8.48
C GLY A 34 -5.16 1.16 9.84
N GLN A 35 -5.26 2.32 10.47
CA GLN A 35 -4.77 2.53 11.82
C GLN A 35 -5.62 1.74 12.81
N THR A 36 -4.97 0.92 13.63
CA THR A 36 -5.60 0.11 14.69
C THR A 36 -5.46 0.78 16.06
N GLU A 37 -4.32 1.44 16.30
CA GLU A 37 -4.01 2.19 17.53
C GLU A 37 -3.34 3.53 17.18
N TYR A 38 -3.20 4.44 18.14
CA TYR A 38 -2.58 5.76 17.89
C TYR A 38 -1.19 5.69 17.21
N THR A 39 -0.43 4.62 17.46
CA THR A 39 0.94 4.45 16.93
C THR A 39 1.07 3.35 15.88
N LYS A 40 0.01 2.57 15.63
CA LYS A 40 0.06 1.35 14.81
C LYS A 40 -0.87 1.38 13.61
N VAL A 41 -0.37 0.89 12.49
CA VAL A 41 -1.18 0.56 11.31
C VAL A 41 -1.05 -0.92 10.97
N TYR A 42 -2.16 -1.50 10.53
CA TYR A 42 -2.19 -2.84 9.95
C TYR A 42 -2.31 -2.74 8.44
N LEU A 43 -1.49 -3.50 7.72
CA LEU A 43 -1.63 -3.73 6.28
C LEU A 43 -2.50 -4.97 6.08
N GLU A 44 -3.73 -4.75 5.61
CA GLU A 44 -4.74 -5.79 5.47
C GLU A 44 -4.59 -6.56 4.16
N PHE A 45 -4.31 -5.84 3.08
CA PHE A 45 -4.21 -6.45 1.77
C PHE A 45 -3.21 -5.70 0.90
N TRP A 46 -2.37 -6.46 0.18
CA TRP A 46 -1.47 -5.89 -0.81
C TRP A 46 -1.24 -6.87 -1.94
N TRP A 47 -1.41 -6.39 -3.17
CA TRP A 47 -1.15 -7.17 -4.37
C TRP A 47 -0.54 -6.29 -5.46
N ILE A 48 0.26 -6.94 -6.31
CA ILE A 48 0.90 -6.34 -7.47
C ILE A 48 0.69 -7.29 -8.65
N PHE A 49 0.25 -6.77 -9.79
CA PHE A 49 0.18 -7.56 -11.01
C PHE A 49 1.56 -8.16 -11.34
N PRO A 50 1.63 -9.46 -11.75
CA PRO A 50 2.89 -10.16 -11.94
C PRO A 50 3.91 -9.44 -12.84
N GLU A 51 3.45 -8.83 -13.93
CA GLU A 51 4.27 -8.11 -14.91
C GLU A 51 4.88 -6.80 -14.35
N TYR A 52 4.39 -6.31 -13.22
CA TYR A 52 4.95 -5.16 -12.50
C TYR A 52 5.83 -5.57 -11.32
N ARG A 53 5.95 -6.88 -11.01
CA ARG A 53 6.89 -7.37 -9.99
C ARG A 53 8.32 -7.12 -10.44
N GLN A 54 9.23 -6.94 -9.48
CA GLN A 54 10.65 -6.63 -9.71
C GLN A 54 10.95 -5.31 -10.48
N THR A 55 9.93 -4.50 -10.80
CA THR A 55 10.10 -3.17 -11.42
C THR A 55 10.40 -2.05 -10.41
N GLY A 56 10.51 -2.40 -9.12
CA GLY A 56 10.56 -1.44 -8.01
C GLY A 56 9.22 -0.76 -7.71
N LEU A 57 8.11 -1.19 -8.30
CA LEU A 57 6.78 -0.67 -7.98
C LEU A 57 6.40 -0.91 -6.52
N GLY A 58 6.58 -2.14 -6.03
CA GLY A 58 6.23 -2.48 -4.65
C GLY A 58 6.99 -1.64 -3.62
N ARG A 59 8.29 -1.39 -3.83
CA ARG A 59 9.08 -0.49 -2.97
C ARG A 59 8.48 0.92 -2.94
N ARG A 60 8.16 1.49 -4.10
CA ARG A 60 7.58 2.84 -4.20
C ARG A 60 6.21 2.94 -3.53
N MET A 61 5.39 1.90 -3.62
CA MET A 61 4.11 1.83 -2.92
C MET A 61 4.30 1.80 -1.40
N LEU A 62 5.26 1.02 -0.91
CA LEU A 62 5.59 0.98 0.52
C LEU A 62 6.11 2.33 1.03
N GLU A 63 7.02 2.97 0.30
CA GLU A 63 7.52 4.31 0.64
C GLU A 63 6.38 5.34 0.70
N THR A 64 5.45 5.28 -0.26
CA THR A 64 4.25 6.15 -0.27
C THR A 64 3.37 5.92 0.96
N PHE A 65 3.23 4.65 1.37
CA PHE A 65 2.47 4.27 2.55
C PHE A 65 3.13 4.77 3.84
N GLU A 66 4.43 4.55 4.01
CA GLU A 66 5.23 5.01 5.15
C GLU A 66 5.25 6.53 5.28
N ASP A 67 5.37 7.25 4.17
CA ASP A 67 5.29 8.71 4.17
C ASP A 67 3.89 9.20 4.58
N GLY A 68 2.86 8.43 4.23
CA GLY A 68 1.51 8.61 4.76
C GLY A 68 1.48 8.44 6.27
N GLN A 69 1.96 7.32 6.80
CA GLN A 69 1.97 7.00 8.24
C GLN A 69 2.64 8.09 9.08
N LYS A 70 3.82 8.55 8.65
CA LYS A 70 4.61 9.56 9.37
C LYS A 70 3.83 10.86 9.58
N ARG A 71 3.01 11.27 8.61
CA ARG A 71 2.17 12.48 8.71
C ARG A 71 1.10 12.39 9.79
N TYR A 72 0.70 11.17 10.17
CA TYR A 72 -0.29 10.90 11.20
C TYR A 72 0.34 10.43 12.53
N GLY A 73 1.67 10.50 12.66
CA GLY A 73 2.37 10.09 13.88
C GLY A 73 2.38 8.57 14.12
N VAL A 74 2.03 7.78 13.10
CA VAL A 74 2.09 6.32 13.14
C VAL A 74 3.51 5.88 12.81
N ASN A 75 4.08 4.99 13.62
CA ASN A 75 5.48 4.58 13.52
C ASN A 75 5.70 3.07 13.61
N ILE A 76 4.63 2.28 13.77
CA ILE A 76 4.67 0.82 13.77
C ILE A 76 3.73 0.33 12.68
N MET A 77 4.25 -0.52 11.79
CA MET A 77 3.48 -1.23 10.76
C MET A 77 3.46 -2.71 11.10
N GLU A 78 2.26 -3.24 11.33
CA GLU A 78 2.02 -4.67 11.46
C GLU A 78 1.58 -5.21 10.09
N VAL A 79 2.26 -6.25 9.62
CA VAL A 79 1.94 -6.93 8.36
C VAL A 79 1.93 -8.43 8.59
N GLU A 80 0.88 -9.08 8.11
CA GLU A 80 0.83 -10.53 8.02
C GLU A 80 1.01 -10.93 6.56
N ALA A 81 2.15 -11.54 6.25
CA ALA A 81 2.40 -12.07 4.93
C ALA A 81 1.91 -13.52 4.87
N THR A 82 0.74 -13.73 4.28
CA THR A 82 0.30 -15.08 3.92
C THR A 82 0.87 -15.42 2.55
N GLU A 83 1.69 -16.48 2.45
CA GLU A 83 2.02 -17.04 1.15
C GLU A 83 0.74 -17.60 0.53
N VAL A 84 0.12 -16.85 -0.37
CA VAL A 84 -0.84 -17.45 -1.31
C VAL A 84 0.01 -18.27 -2.28
N LEU A 85 0.14 -19.57 -2.01
CA LEU A 85 0.65 -20.56 -2.94
C LEU A 85 -0.13 -20.44 -4.25
N GLN A 86 0.40 -19.68 -5.21
CA GLN A 86 -0.14 -19.65 -6.55
C GLN A 86 0.16 -21.02 -7.16
N SER A 87 -0.87 -21.89 -7.21
CA SER A 87 -0.83 -23.16 -7.92
C SER A 87 -0.32 -22.90 -9.33
N ARG A 88 0.77 -23.58 -9.69
CA ARG A 88 1.32 -23.59 -11.05
C ARG A 88 0.33 -24.17 -12.05
#